data_AF-A0A380NXC7-F1
#
_entry.id   AF-A0A380NXC7-F1
#
_cell.length_a   1.000
_cell.length_b   1.000
_cell.length_c   1.000
_cell.angle_alpha   90.00
_cell.angle_beta   90.00
_cell.angle_gamma   90.00
#
_symmetry.space_group_name_H-M   'P 1'
#
loop_
_entity.id
_entity.type
_entity.pdbx_description
1 polymer ?
#
loop_
_entity_poly.entity_id
_entity_poly.type
_entity_poly.pdbx_seq_one_letter_code
_entity_poly.pdbx_strand_id
1 'polypeptide(L)'
;MVGATKGLEPVTFKRVSEMLAEEVPEQYRSGVAIIEGPSHAEGVVKHDPTLVTAVSENLAVAEAVQDVFTNTHFVCTLVLI
;
A
#
# COMPACT_ATOMS: atom_id res chain seq x y z
N MET A 1 -2.96 -7.41 4.37
CA MET A 1 -1.94 -7.55 3.30
C MET A 1 -1.63 -6.17 2.76
N VAL A 2 -0.40 -5.93 2.30
CA VAL A 2 0.03 -4.64 1.75
C VAL A 2 0.70 -4.87 0.40
N GLY A 3 0.26 -4.15 -0.63
CA GLY A 3 0.91 -4.10 -1.95
C GLY A 3 1.69 -2.82 -2.15
N ALA A 4 2.85 -2.91 -2.81
CA ALA A 4 3.64 -1.77 -3.27
C ALA A 4 3.94 -1.83 -4.79
N THR A 5 3.35 -2.83 -5.47
CA THR A 5 3.48 -3.00 -6.91
C THR A 5 2.65 -1.93 -7.62
N LYS A 6 3.26 -1.31 -8.63
CA LYS A 6 2.60 -0.33 -9.49
C LYS A 6 2.32 -0.94 -10.86
N GLY A 7 1.08 -0.83 -11.33
CA GLY A 7 0.68 -1.27 -12.66
C GLY A 7 -0.67 -1.97 -12.68
N LEU A 8 -1.01 -2.48 -13.87
CA LEU A 8 -2.20 -3.28 -14.12
C LEU A 8 -1.79 -4.64 -14.66
N GLU A 9 -2.60 -5.67 -14.38
CA GLU A 9 -2.42 -6.97 -14.99
C GLU A 9 -2.67 -6.85 -16.50
N PRO A 10 -1.76 -7.35 -17.35
CA PRO A 10 -1.99 -7.38 -18.79
C PRO A 10 -3.26 -8.15 -19.12
N VAL A 11 -3.97 -7.72 -20.18
CA VAL A 11 -5.22 -8.33 -20.69
C VAL A 11 -6.45 -8.11 -19.80
N THR A 12 -6.37 -8.37 -18.49
CA THR A 12 -7.51 -8.21 -17.57
C THR A 12 -7.70 -6.78 -17.08
N PHE A 13 -6.62 -5.98 -17.12
CA PHE A 13 -6.55 -4.61 -16.61
C PHE A 13 -6.88 -4.47 -15.11
N LYS A 14 -6.77 -5.56 -14.35
CA LYS A 14 -6.96 -5.52 -12.90
C LYS A 14 -5.89 -4.68 -12.24
N ARG A 15 -6.27 -3.97 -11.18
CA ARG A 15 -5.37 -3.30 -10.25
C ARG A 15 -4.75 -4.32 -9.31
N VAL A 16 -3.63 -3.97 -8.70
CA VAL A 16 -2.92 -4.84 -7.75
C VAL A 16 -3.81 -5.23 -6.56
N SER A 17 -4.69 -4.35 -6.10
CA SER A 17 -5.65 -4.68 -5.04
C SER A 17 -6.62 -5.80 -5.44
N GLU A 18 -7.07 -5.81 -6.69
CA GLU A 18 -7.98 -6.82 -7.25
C GLU A 18 -7.25 -8.16 -7.39
N MET A 19 -6.03 -8.16 -7.94
CA MET A 19 -5.19 -9.36 -8.00
C MET A 19 -4.94 -9.96 -6.60
N LEU A 20 -4.58 -9.12 -5.62
CA LEU A 20 -4.33 -9.57 -4.25
C LEU A 20 -5.59 -10.16 -3.59
N ALA A 21 -6.76 -9.57 -3.86
CA ALA A 21 -8.03 -10.06 -3.33
C ALA A 21 -8.47 -11.39 -3.94
N GLU A 22 -8.09 -11.67 -5.19
CA GLU A 22 -8.34 -12.93 -5.89
C GLU A 22 -7.43 -14.06 -5.42
N GLU A 23 -6.13 -13.79 -5.27
CA GLU A 23 -5.15 -14.80 -4.86
C GLU A 23 -5.27 -15.19 -3.38
N VAL A 24 -5.73 -14.27 -2.52
CA VAL A 24 -5.89 -14.52 -1.09
C VAL A 24 -7.35 -14.32 -0.66
N PRO A 25 -8.10 -15.41 -0.42
CA PRO A 25 -9.47 -15.36 0.04
C PRO A 25 -9.64 -14.57 1.34
N GLU A 26 -10.79 -13.90 1.48
CA GLU A 26 -11.08 -12.99 2.61
C GLU A 26 -10.87 -13.63 3.99
N GLN A 27 -11.24 -14.91 4.16
CA GLN A 27 -11.04 -15.65 5.42
C GLN A 27 -9.57 -15.79 5.85
N TYR A 28 -8.62 -15.56 4.94
CA TYR A 28 -7.17 -15.62 5.20
C TYR A 28 -6.52 -14.23 5.26
N ARG A 29 -7.28 -13.14 5.18
CA ARG A 29 -6.75 -11.78 5.22
C ARG A 29 -7.63 -10.82 6.03
N SER A 30 -7.00 -9.99 6.85
CA SER A 30 -7.70 -8.91 7.56
C SER A 30 -8.09 -7.74 6.65
N GLY A 31 -7.59 -7.71 5.41
CA GLY A 31 -7.86 -6.68 4.40
C GLY A 31 -6.70 -6.50 3.41
N VAL A 32 -6.94 -5.67 2.39
CA VAL A 32 -5.96 -5.32 1.35
C VAL A 32 -5.68 -3.82 1.45
N ALA A 33 -4.41 -3.46 1.54
CA ALA A 33 -3.95 -2.08 1.44
C ALA A 33 -2.90 -1.96 0.34
N ILE A 34 -2.80 -0.77 -0.25
CA ILE A 34 -1.73 -0.39 -1.17
C ILE A 34 -0.97 0.80 -0.56
N ILE A 35 0.36 0.82 -0.69
CA ILE A 35 1.16 2.01 -0.43
C ILE A 35 1.56 2.66 -1.75
N GLU A 36 1.26 3.94 -1.90
CA GLU A 36 1.55 4.68 -3.14
C GLU A 36 2.14 6.06 -2.84
N GLY A 37 3.06 6.52 -3.69
CA GLY A 37 3.69 7.84 -3.54
C GLY A 37 5.09 7.92 -4.15
N PRO A 38 5.69 9.11 -4.18
CA PRO A 38 7.08 9.32 -4.60
C PRO A 38 8.04 8.65 -3.61
N SER A 39 8.53 7.48 -3.98
CA SER A 39 9.28 6.56 -3.09
C SER A 39 10.42 5.88 -3.84
N HIS A 40 11.27 6.69 -4.50
CA HIS A 40 12.42 6.16 -5.22
C HIS A 40 13.30 5.35 -4.24
N ALA A 41 13.50 4.06 -4.52
CA ALA A 41 14.09 3.12 -3.56
C ALA A 41 15.48 3.57 -3.05
N GLU A 42 16.32 4.13 -3.94
CA GLU A 42 17.62 4.70 -3.59
C GLU A 42 17.54 5.82 -2.54
N GLY A 43 16.55 6.71 -2.64
CA GLY A 43 16.36 7.79 -1.66
C GLY A 43 15.82 7.26 -0.33
N VAL A 44 14.85 6.32 -0.39
CA VAL A 44 14.27 5.68 0.80
C VAL A 44 15.36 4.99 1.63
N VAL A 45 16.25 4.22 1.00
CA VAL A 45 17.32 3.52 1.73
C VAL A 45 18.38 4.46 2.31
N LYS A 46 18.50 5.68 1.76
CA LYS A 46 19.37 6.76 2.28
C LYS A 46 18.69 7.62 3.35
N HIS A 47 17.44 7.33 3.70
CA HIS A 47 16.62 8.12 4.61
C HIS A 47 16.31 9.54 4.09
N ASP A 48 16.26 9.72 2.77
CA ASP A 48 15.72 10.94 2.20
C ASP A 48 14.23 11.08 2.58
N PRO A 49 13.75 12.29 2.94
CA PRO A 49 12.35 12.50 3.30
C PRO A 49 11.41 11.95 2.23
N THR A 50 10.62 10.96 2.62
CA THR A 50 9.73 10.22 1.72
C THR A 50 8.31 10.29 2.24
N LEU A 51 7.37 10.64 1.38
CA LEU A 51 5.94 10.67 1.68
C LEU A 51 5.22 9.66 0.80
N VAL A 52 4.47 8.76 1.42
CA VAL A 52 3.55 7.84 0.76
C VAL A 52 2.19 7.88 1.42
N THR A 53 1.22 7.27 0.76
CA THR A 53 -0.16 7.16 1.21
C THR A 53 -0.51 5.69 1.37
N ALA A 54 -1.07 5.30 2.51
CA ALA A 54 -1.76 4.04 2.73
C ALA A 54 -3.20 4.15 2.21
N VAL A 55 -3.58 3.20 1.38
CA VAL A 55 -4.82 3.19 0.61
C VAL A 55 -5.55 1.87 0.84
N SER A 56 -6.76 1.89 1.37
CA SER A 56 -7.58 0.69 1.60
C SER A 56 -9.07 1.04 1.65
N GLU A 57 -9.93 0.08 1.25
CA GLU A 57 -11.39 0.15 1.43
C GLU A 57 -11.79 -0.02 2.91
N ASN A 58 -10.88 -0.50 3.77
CA ASN A 58 -11.10 -0.64 5.20
C ASN A 58 -10.23 0.37 5.96
N LEU A 59 -10.87 1.35 6.61
CA LEU A 59 -10.18 2.40 7.36
C LEU A 59 -9.23 1.84 8.42
N ALA A 60 -9.65 0.84 9.20
CA ALA A 60 -8.82 0.25 10.24
C ALA A 60 -7.57 -0.43 9.67
N VAL A 61 -7.66 -0.97 8.45
CA VAL A 61 -6.51 -1.53 7.74
C VAL A 61 -5.58 -0.41 7.24
N ALA A 62 -6.14 0.68 6.69
CA ALA A 62 -5.33 1.83 6.29
C ALA A 62 -4.59 2.46 7.48
N GLU A 63 -5.27 2.65 8.61
CA GLU A 63 -4.70 3.15 9.88
C GLU A 63 -3.57 2.24 10.38
N ALA A 64 -3.81 0.92 10.42
CA ALA A 64 -2.77 -0.02 10.81
C ALA A 64 -1.53 0.04 9.90
N VAL A 65 -1.73 0.20 8.58
CA VAL A 65 -0.63 0.34 7.62
C VAL A 65 0.08 1.68 7.79
N GLN A 66 -0.66 2.77 8.00
CA GLN A 66 -0.08 4.07 8.28
C GLN A 66 0.86 4.00 9.49
N ASP A 67 0.40 3.44 10.60
CA ASP A 67 1.17 3.35 11.83
C ASP A 67 2.43 2.49 11.66
N VAL A 68 2.32 1.36 10.94
CA VAL A 68 3.44 0.44 10.72
C VAL A 68 4.53 1.04 9.84
N PHE A 69 4.17 1.78 8.79
CA PHE A 69 5.15 2.33 7.85
C PHE A 69 5.71 3.70 8.26
N THR A 70 4.99 4.46 9.09
CA THR A 70 5.42 5.81 9.48
C THR A 70 6.61 5.77 10.43
N ASN A 71 7.68 6.48 10.05
CA ASN A 71 8.84 6.75 10.91
C ASN A 71 9.42 8.15 10.63
N THR A 72 10.58 8.47 11.21
CA THR A 72 11.22 9.79 11.11
C THR A 72 11.49 10.27 9.68
N HIS A 73 11.71 9.36 8.72
CA HIS A 73 12.11 9.70 7.34
C HIS A 73 11.13 9.19 6.28
N PHE A 74 10.30 8.22 6.62
CA PHE A 74 9.28 7.64 5.75
C PHE A 74 7.91 7.89 6.39
N VAL A 75 7.20 8.90 5.90
CA VAL A 75 5.88 9.29 6.43
C VAL A 75 4.79 8.64 5.58
N CYS A 76 3.85 7.97 6.24
CA CYS A 76 2.67 7.41 5.61
C CYS A 76 1.43 8.24 6.01
N THR A 77 0.61 8.63 5.04
CA THR A 77 -0.68 9.30 5.27
C THR A 77 -1.84 8.40 4.84
N LEU A 78 -3.07 8.76 5.19
CA LEU A 78 -4.27 7.99 4.86
C LEU A 78 -5.02 8.61 3.67
N VAL A 79 -5.45 7.77 2.74
CA VAL A 79 -6.54 8.09 1.80
C VAL A 79 -7.52 6.93 1.79
N LEU A 80 -8.79 7.23 2.05
CA LEU A 80 -9.89 6.29 1.84
C LEU A 80 -10.27 6.30 0.35
N ILE A 81 -10.40 5.12 -0.25
CA ILE A 81 -11.07 4.92 -1.55
C ILE A 81 -12.02 3.74 -1.48
#